data_AF-A0AAW0JAC9-F1
#
_entry.id   AF-A0AAW0JAC9-F1
#
_cell.length_a   1.000
_cell.length_b   1.000
_cell.length_c   1.000
_cell.angle_alpha   90.00
_cell.angle_beta   90.00
_cell.angle_gamma   90.00
#
_symmetry.space_group_name_H-M   'P 1'
#
loop_
_entity.id
_entity.type
_entity.pdbx_description
1 polymer ?
#
loop_
_entity_poly.entity_id
_entity_poly.type
_entity_poly.pdbx_seq_one_letter_code
_entity_poly.pdbx_strand_id
1 'polypeptide(L)'
;MATMSSLTSMAPQKAIIAETGELVDVNAVEMNTVLAVKAGDVIPIDGIVVEGKCEADEKMLTGESFPVTKELDSTVWAGTINLNGYISVKTTALAKDSVVSRMAKLVEESHNKKSRAQRFIDNCAKYYIPVVMLIAVAFAVIPVALRLPNEEYWFHLAIVVLVSTCPCALILSTPVVNFCALSKAATTGLLIKGGDYLEILAKVKTVAFDKTGTITRAEFVVTNFQVISDDVSLSALLYWVSSIESKSSHPMAAALAEYGRLHSIEPKPENVEDFQNFPGEGVFGKIDGKDIYIGNRRIRLRAGCAAGAMEAVEEIKSLGIKCVMLTGDNHAAAMLAQDQVLMACDMFKYG
;
A
#
# COMPACT_ATOMS: atom_id res chain seq x y z
N MET A 1 2.00 -7.41 -16.49
CA MET A 1 3.22 -6.69 -16.97
C MET A 1 3.33 -5.29 -16.37
N ALA A 2 2.34 -4.40 -16.50
CA ALA A 2 2.41 -3.01 -15.98
C ALA A 2 2.70 -2.88 -14.47
N THR A 3 2.25 -3.83 -13.63
CA THR A 3 2.57 -3.81 -12.19
C THR A 3 3.97 -4.32 -11.86
N MET A 4 4.54 -5.20 -12.67
CA MET A 4 5.92 -5.65 -12.46
C MET A 4 6.92 -4.58 -12.88
N SER A 5 6.68 -3.89 -14.00
CA SER A 5 7.51 -2.75 -14.41
C SER A 5 7.47 -1.62 -13.38
N SER A 6 6.33 -1.41 -12.72
CA SER A 6 6.20 -0.39 -11.67
C SER A 6 7.01 -0.72 -10.40
N LEU A 7 7.19 -1.99 -10.07
CA LEU A 7 7.98 -2.43 -8.90
C LEU A 7 9.48 -2.39 -9.18
N THR A 8 9.91 -2.81 -10.38
CA THR A 8 11.33 -2.71 -10.76
C THR A 8 11.77 -1.28 -11.08
N SER A 9 10.85 -0.36 -11.37
CA SER A 9 11.14 1.07 -11.51
C SER A 9 11.10 1.84 -10.19
N MET A 10 10.78 1.20 -9.05
CA MET A 10 10.72 1.89 -7.76
C MET A 10 12.09 2.30 -7.26
N ALA A 11 13.13 1.47 -7.46
CA ALA A 11 14.48 1.82 -7.06
C ALA A 11 15.26 2.37 -8.29
N PRO A 12 15.99 3.50 -8.16
CA PRO A 12 16.80 4.05 -9.24
C PRO A 12 17.93 3.09 -9.62
N GLN A 13 18.37 3.14 -10.89
CA GLN A 13 19.51 2.34 -11.38
C GLN A 13 20.87 2.98 -11.12
N LYS A 14 20.89 4.20 -10.58
CA LYS A 14 22.11 4.93 -10.28
C LYS A 14 22.06 5.51 -8.87
N ALA A 15 23.21 5.53 -8.21
CA ALA A 15 23.41 6.09 -6.88
C ALA A 15 24.58 7.06 -6.90
N ILE A 16 24.58 8.05 -6.01
CA ILE A 16 25.68 9.02 -5.87
C ILE A 16 26.48 8.65 -4.63
N ILE A 17 27.78 8.45 -4.76
CA ILE A 17 28.66 8.20 -3.61
C ILE A 17 28.91 9.53 -2.88
N ALA A 18 28.72 9.57 -1.57
CA ALA A 18 28.85 10.81 -0.79
C ALA A 18 30.29 11.34 -0.74
N GLU A 19 31.29 10.45 -0.71
CA GLU A 19 32.72 10.82 -0.63
C GLU A 19 33.26 11.41 -1.93
N THR A 20 32.87 10.85 -3.08
CA THR A 20 33.41 11.24 -4.40
C THR A 20 32.48 12.12 -5.22
N GLY A 21 31.18 12.15 -4.88
CA GLY A 21 30.15 12.77 -5.71
C GLY A 21 29.91 12.06 -7.04
N GLU A 22 30.52 10.89 -7.25
CA GLU A 22 30.44 10.13 -8.49
C GLU A 22 29.13 9.34 -8.57
N LEU A 23 28.60 9.27 -9.79
CA LEU A 23 27.32 8.67 -10.09
C LEU A 23 27.54 7.26 -10.64
N VAL A 24 27.30 6.25 -9.80
CA VAL A 24 27.61 4.84 -10.04
C VAL A 24 26.35 4.00 -10.21
N ASP A 25 26.46 2.86 -10.88
CA ASP A 25 25.36 1.89 -10.95
C ASP A 25 25.13 1.25 -9.58
N VAL A 26 23.86 1.10 -9.18
CA VAL A 26 23.51 0.56 -7.86
C VAL A 26 24.02 -0.87 -7.66
N ASN A 27 24.20 -1.63 -8.74
CA ASN A 27 24.76 -2.99 -8.67
C ASN A 27 26.26 -3.03 -8.38
N ALA A 28 26.98 -1.93 -8.61
CA ALA A 28 28.41 -1.79 -8.31
C ALA A 28 28.67 -1.28 -6.89
N VAL A 29 27.63 -0.89 -6.16
CA VAL A 29 27.74 -0.38 -4.78
C VAL A 29 27.88 -1.53 -3.79
N GLU A 30 28.90 -1.48 -2.95
CA GLU A 30 29.14 -2.46 -1.90
C GLU A 30 28.37 -2.14 -0.61
N MET A 31 28.34 -3.09 0.32
CA MET A 31 27.83 -2.84 1.67
C MET A 31 28.75 -1.87 2.43
N ASN A 32 28.18 -1.10 3.35
CA ASN A 32 28.85 -0.05 4.13
C ASN A 32 29.34 1.16 3.31
N THR A 33 28.99 1.29 2.04
CA THR A 33 29.24 2.51 1.25
C THR A 33 28.29 3.61 1.67
N VAL A 34 28.78 4.86 1.73
CA VAL A 34 27.96 6.03 2.06
C VAL A 34 27.46 6.68 0.78
N LEU A 35 26.14 6.75 0.64
CA LEU A 35 25.44 7.32 -0.51
C LEU A 35 24.84 8.68 -0.15
N ALA A 36 24.89 9.61 -1.11
CA ALA A 36 24.27 10.92 -1.00
C ALA A 36 22.86 10.88 -1.63
N VAL A 37 21.85 11.32 -0.88
CA VAL A 37 20.46 11.43 -1.36
C VAL A 37 19.97 12.85 -1.15
N LYS A 38 19.59 13.53 -2.23
CA LYS A 38 19.08 14.91 -2.19
C LYS A 38 17.57 14.93 -2.02
N ALA A 39 17.03 16.09 -1.68
CA ALA A 39 15.58 16.30 -1.68
C ALA A 39 15.01 16.03 -3.07
N GLY A 40 13.94 15.25 -3.12
CA GLY A 40 13.30 14.75 -4.34
C GLY A 40 13.88 13.45 -4.90
N ASP A 41 15.06 13.01 -4.42
CA ASP A 41 15.67 11.77 -4.92
C ASP A 41 15.05 10.54 -4.25
N VAL A 42 15.03 9.45 -5.01
CA VAL A 42 14.62 8.14 -4.51
C VAL A 42 15.82 7.45 -3.85
N ILE A 43 15.60 6.84 -2.68
CA ILE A 43 16.64 6.11 -1.96
C ILE A 43 17.00 4.84 -2.76
N PRO A 44 18.28 4.66 -3.17
CA PRO A 44 18.68 3.60 -4.09
C PRO A 44 18.80 2.21 -3.44
N ILE A 45 19.27 2.15 -2.18
CA ILE A 45 19.57 0.91 -1.44
C ILE A 45 19.13 1.08 0.01
N ASP A 46 18.70 -0.01 0.64
CA ASP A 46 18.41 -0.06 2.07
C ASP A 46 19.64 0.33 2.91
N GLY A 47 19.44 1.16 3.92
CA GLY A 47 20.55 1.74 4.67
C GLY A 47 20.14 2.40 5.98
N ILE A 48 21.14 3.02 6.62
CA ILE A 48 20.97 3.81 7.85
C ILE A 48 21.49 5.22 7.59
N VAL A 49 20.77 6.22 8.05
CA VAL A 49 21.18 7.62 7.98
C VAL A 49 22.38 7.85 8.90
N VAL A 50 23.51 8.29 8.32
CA VAL A 50 24.73 8.64 9.05
C VAL A 50 24.93 10.15 9.18
N GLU A 51 24.26 10.94 8.35
CA GLU A 51 24.30 12.40 8.42
C GLU A 51 23.04 13.01 7.81
N GLY A 52 22.59 14.14 8.36
CA GLY A 52 21.42 14.88 7.89
C GLY A 52 20.10 14.47 8.54
N LYS A 53 19.04 15.17 8.14
CA LYS A 53 17.66 14.93 8.58
C LYS A 53 16.72 15.16 7.39
N CYS A 54 15.74 14.28 7.22
CA CYS A 54 14.73 14.41 6.17
C CYS A 54 13.37 13.85 6.59
N GLU A 55 12.39 14.04 5.73
CA GLU A 55 11.12 13.32 5.70
C GLU A 55 11.13 12.37 4.49
N ALA A 56 10.90 11.07 4.74
CA ALA A 56 10.85 10.05 3.71
C ALA A 56 9.40 9.63 3.43
N ASP A 57 9.00 9.64 2.17
CA ASP A 57 7.74 9.05 1.72
C ASP A 57 7.90 7.53 1.55
N GLU A 58 7.36 6.78 2.50
CA GLU A 58 7.38 5.32 2.52
C GLU A 58 6.05 4.70 2.03
N LYS A 59 5.13 5.49 1.50
CA LYS A 59 3.77 5.07 1.13
C LYS A 59 3.74 3.85 0.23
N MET A 60 4.67 3.78 -0.71
CA MET A 60 4.78 2.67 -1.66
C MET A 60 5.17 1.34 -1.00
N LEU A 61 5.84 1.37 0.15
CA LEU A 61 6.37 0.19 0.83
C LEU A 61 5.51 -0.21 2.04
N THR A 62 5.14 0.77 2.87
CA THR A 62 4.43 0.54 4.14
C THR A 62 2.92 0.73 4.01
N GLY A 63 2.46 1.41 2.95
CA GLY A 63 1.07 1.85 2.83
C GLY A 63 0.73 3.05 3.72
N GLU A 64 1.64 3.48 4.60
CA GLU A 64 1.42 4.67 5.41
C GLU A 64 1.45 5.90 4.52
N SER A 65 0.35 6.65 4.50
CA SER A 65 0.22 7.82 3.62
C SER A 65 1.01 9.05 4.11
N PHE A 66 1.65 8.97 5.28
CA PHE A 66 2.35 10.09 5.91
C PHE A 66 3.87 9.92 5.80
N PRO A 67 4.60 10.99 5.47
CA PRO A 67 6.06 10.96 5.49
C PRO A 67 6.58 10.67 6.89
N VAL A 68 7.62 9.84 6.94
CA VAL A 68 8.28 9.44 8.19
C VAL A 68 9.55 10.28 8.35
N THR A 69 9.69 10.96 9.48
CA THR A 69 10.91 11.71 9.80
C THR A 69 12.09 10.74 9.99
N LYS A 70 13.21 11.02 9.33
CA LYS A 70 14.47 10.27 9.42
C LYS A 70 15.56 11.19 9.95
N GLU A 71 16.22 10.74 11.01
CA GLU A 71 17.34 11.40 11.66
C GLU A 71 18.53 10.45 11.72
N LEU A 72 19.63 10.85 12.36
CA LEU A 72 20.78 9.98 12.61
C LEU A 72 20.33 8.60 13.15
N ASP A 73 20.95 7.54 12.65
CA ASP A 73 20.66 6.14 12.97
C ASP A 73 19.28 5.61 12.53
N SER A 74 18.49 6.42 11.82
CA SER A 74 17.21 5.96 11.26
C SER A 74 17.41 5.03 10.07
N THR A 75 16.63 3.94 10.00
CA THR A 75 16.60 3.03 8.84
C THR A 75 15.82 3.65 7.69
N VAL A 76 16.37 3.52 6.48
CA VAL A 76 15.75 3.96 5.23
C VAL A 76 15.70 2.80 4.23
N TRP A 77 14.63 2.79 3.43
CA TRP A 77 14.33 1.69 2.52
C TRP A 77 14.51 2.11 1.07
N ALA A 78 15.03 1.21 0.23
CA ALA A 78 15.13 1.41 -1.20
C ALA A 78 13.74 1.66 -1.80
N GLY A 79 13.65 2.58 -2.76
CA GLY A 79 12.41 2.94 -3.44
C GLY A 79 11.50 3.93 -2.69
N THR A 80 11.90 4.37 -1.50
CA THR A 80 11.23 5.48 -0.79
C THR A 80 11.79 6.83 -1.27
N ILE A 81 10.99 7.90 -1.19
CA ILE A 81 11.38 9.22 -1.72
C ILE A 81 11.83 10.10 -0.57
N ASN A 82 13.02 10.70 -0.69
CA ASN A 82 13.41 11.77 0.20
C ASN A 82 12.66 13.05 -0.19
N LEU A 83 11.79 13.57 0.67
CA LEU A 83 10.99 14.76 0.35
C LEU A 83 11.75 16.07 0.57
N ASN A 84 12.62 16.13 1.57
CA ASN A 84 13.29 17.37 1.95
C ASN A 84 14.68 17.11 2.57
N GLY A 85 15.53 18.14 2.54
CA GLY A 85 16.87 18.04 3.11
C GLY A 85 17.82 17.12 2.32
N TYR A 86 19.03 17.02 2.84
CA TYR A 86 20.11 16.20 2.30
C TYR A 86 20.50 15.18 3.35
N ILE A 87 20.59 13.91 2.96
CA ILE A 87 20.99 12.83 3.85
C ILE A 87 22.15 12.03 3.25
N SER A 88 23.02 11.56 4.13
CA SER A 88 24.01 10.54 3.82
C SER A 88 23.58 9.21 4.41
N VAL A 89 23.50 8.20 3.56
CA VAL A 89 22.94 6.87 3.89
C VAL A 89 24.04 5.83 3.74
N LYS A 90 24.34 5.11 4.81
CA LYS A 90 25.25 3.97 4.78
C LYS A 90 24.49 2.71 4.39
N THR A 91 24.92 2.04 3.32
CA THR A 91 24.26 0.83 2.80
C THR A 91 24.34 -0.33 3.79
N THR A 92 23.21 -1.00 4.03
CA THR A 92 23.11 -2.18 4.91
C THR A 92 22.84 -3.48 4.15
N ALA A 93 22.46 -3.38 2.87
CA ALA A 93 22.22 -4.50 1.99
C ALA A 93 22.83 -4.22 0.60
N LEU A 94 22.95 -5.27 -0.22
CA LEU A 94 23.23 -5.13 -1.65
C LEU A 94 21.94 -4.78 -2.40
N ALA A 95 22.05 -4.11 -3.55
CA ALA A 95 20.90 -3.73 -4.38
C ALA A 95 19.92 -4.89 -4.65
N LYS A 96 20.47 -6.06 -5.00
CA LYS A 96 19.74 -7.30 -5.29
C LYS A 96 18.98 -7.89 -4.09
N ASP A 97 19.40 -7.56 -2.87
CA ASP A 97 18.85 -8.07 -1.61
C ASP A 97 17.99 -7.01 -0.90
N SER A 98 17.71 -5.89 -1.55
CA SER A 98 16.83 -4.84 -1.02
C SER A 98 15.41 -5.38 -0.78
N VAL A 99 14.65 -4.71 0.09
CA VAL A 99 13.24 -5.06 0.35
C VAL A 99 12.43 -5.04 -0.96
N VAL A 100 12.62 -4.04 -1.81
CA VAL A 100 11.93 -3.92 -3.10
C VAL A 100 12.30 -5.07 -4.05
N SER A 101 13.58 -5.45 -4.15
CA SER A 101 14.00 -6.58 -4.99
C SER A 101 13.44 -7.92 -4.49
N ARG A 102 13.38 -8.13 -3.18
CA ARG A 102 12.74 -9.32 -2.59
C ARG A 102 11.24 -9.36 -2.87
N MET A 103 10.55 -8.22 -2.75
CA MET A 103 9.13 -8.12 -3.13
C MET A 103 8.90 -8.43 -4.61
N ALA A 104 9.71 -7.85 -5.50
CA ALA A 104 9.62 -8.11 -6.94
C ALA A 104 9.79 -9.60 -7.27
N LYS A 105 10.76 -10.27 -6.63
CA LYS A 105 11.00 -11.71 -6.77
C LYS A 105 9.82 -12.56 -6.29
N LEU A 106 9.26 -12.23 -5.12
CA LEU A 106 8.07 -12.91 -4.59
C LEU A 106 6.86 -12.76 -5.52
N VAL A 107 6.67 -11.58 -6.10
CA VAL A 107 5.59 -11.32 -7.08
C VAL A 107 5.82 -12.10 -8.38
N GLU A 108 7.04 -12.15 -8.89
CA GLU A 108 7.40 -12.92 -10.09
C GLU A 108 7.15 -14.42 -9.89
N GLU A 109 7.58 -14.98 -8.76
CA GLU A 109 7.36 -16.38 -8.39
C GLU A 109 5.86 -16.71 -8.24
N SER A 110 5.02 -15.72 -7.94
CA SER A 110 3.56 -15.88 -7.85
C SER A 110 2.88 -15.87 -9.23
N HIS A 111 3.36 -15.07 -10.18
CA HIS A 111 2.75 -14.92 -11.50
C HIS A 111 3.02 -16.10 -12.44
N ASN A 112 4.15 -16.79 -12.28
CA ASN A 112 4.52 -17.93 -13.14
C ASN A 112 3.82 -19.25 -12.78
N LYS A 113 2.80 -19.23 -11.93
CA LYS A 113 2.12 -20.44 -11.48
C LYS A 113 0.79 -20.65 -12.21
N LYS A 114 0.77 -21.58 -13.18
CA LYS A 114 -0.47 -22.13 -13.78
C LYS A 114 -1.57 -22.37 -12.72
N SER A 115 -2.83 -22.09 -13.05
CA SER A 115 -4.03 -22.39 -12.24
C SER A 115 -4.03 -23.80 -11.66
N ARG A 116 -4.63 -23.95 -10.47
CA ARG A 116 -4.68 -25.25 -9.81
C ARG A 116 -5.57 -26.22 -10.58
N ALA A 117 -6.67 -25.74 -11.17
CA ALA A 117 -7.52 -26.56 -12.05
C ALA A 117 -6.79 -26.97 -13.33
N GLN A 118 -6.04 -26.07 -13.95
CA GLN A 118 -5.27 -26.36 -15.16
C GLN A 118 -4.15 -27.37 -14.89
N ARG A 119 -3.47 -27.28 -13.73
CA ARG A 119 -2.51 -28.31 -13.30
C ARG A 119 -3.17 -29.66 -13.02
N PHE A 120 -4.39 -29.67 -12.49
CA PHE A 120 -5.12 -30.91 -12.26
C PHE A 120 -5.46 -31.60 -13.57
N ILE A 121 -5.97 -30.86 -14.56
CA ILE A 121 -6.26 -31.39 -15.89
C ILE A 121 -4.98 -31.85 -16.59
N ASP A 122 -3.90 -31.06 -16.55
CA ASP A 122 -2.59 -31.44 -17.11
C ASP A 122 -2.05 -32.72 -16.45
N ASN A 123 -2.19 -32.87 -15.13
CA ASN A 123 -1.77 -34.07 -14.41
C ASN A 123 -2.64 -35.30 -14.76
N CYS A 124 -3.95 -35.14 -14.88
CA CYS A 124 -4.83 -36.20 -15.35
C CYS A 124 -4.46 -36.62 -16.79
N ALA A 125 -4.23 -35.66 -17.69
CA ALA A 125 -3.81 -35.93 -19.06
C ALA A 125 -2.47 -36.68 -19.13
N LYS A 126 -1.52 -36.35 -18.24
CA LYS A 126 -0.20 -37.02 -18.14
C LYS A 126 -0.31 -38.53 -17.92
N TYR A 127 -1.31 -39.00 -17.17
CA TYR A 127 -1.54 -40.43 -16.94
C TYR A 127 -2.54 -41.03 -17.94
N TYR A 128 -3.55 -40.27 -18.34
CA TYR A 128 -4.59 -40.72 -19.25
C TYR A 128 -4.05 -41.04 -20.66
N ILE A 129 -3.22 -40.14 -21.24
CA ILE A 129 -2.64 -40.30 -22.57
C ILE A 129 -1.82 -41.59 -22.71
N PRO A 130 -0.84 -41.91 -21.84
CA PRO A 130 -0.05 -43.13 -21.98
C PRO A 130 -0.88 -44.40 -21.76
N VAL A 131 -1.87 -44.38 -20.87
CA VAL A 131 -2.76 -45.53 -20.65
C VAL A 131 -3.58 -45.84 -21.90
N VAL A 132 -4.20 -44.81 -22.48
CA VAL A 132 -4.98 -44.94 -23.73
C VAL A 132 -4.10 -45.42 -24.88
N MET A 133 -2.89 -44.89 -25.01
CA MET A 133 -1.93 -45.32 -26.04
C MET A 133 -1.54 -46.79 -25.86
N LEU A 134 -1.30 -47.23 -24.61
CA LEU A 134 -0.97 -48.62 -24.32
C LEU A 134 -2.13 -49.56 -24.67
N ILE A 135 -3.36 -49.18 -24.32
CA ILE A 135 -4.57 -49.93 -24.70
C ILE A 135 -4.70 -50.04 -26.22
N ALA A 136 -4.56 -48.92 -26.95
CA ALA A 136 -4.65 -48.93 -28.41
C ALA A 136 -3.57 -49.82 -29.05
N VAL A 137 -2.32 -49.76 -28.56
CA VAL A 137 -1.23 -50.63 -29.01
C VAL A 137 -1.53 -52.09 -28.67
N ALA A 138 -2.07 -52.39 -27.50
CA ALA A 138 -2.45 -53.74 -27.11
C ALA A 138 -3.51 -54.34 -28.06
N PHE A 139 -4.52 -53.54 -28.45
CA PHE A 139 -5.52 -53.95 -29.45
C PHE A 139 -4.92 -54.22 -30.84
N ALA A 140 -3.82 -53.55 -31.20
CA ALA A 140 -3.12 -53.81 -32.47
C ALA A 140 -2.15 -55.01 -32.40
N VAL A 141 -1.41 -55.16 -31.30
CA VAL A 141 -0.29 -56.12 -31.18
C VAL A 141 -0.73 -57.50 -30.70
N ILE A 142 -1.66 -57.60 -29.75
CA ILE A 142 -2.09 -58.88 -29.18
C ILE A 142 -2.71 -59.80 -30.25
N PRO A 143 -3.61 -59.32 -31.14
CA PRO A 143 -4.21 -60.17 -32.16
C PRO A 143 -3.20 -60.67 -33.21
N VAL A 144 -2.23 -59.83 -33.57
CA VAL A 144 -1.13 -60.19 -34.48
C VAL A 144 -0.21 -61.24 -33.84
N ALA A 145 0.13 -61.08 -32.56
CA ALA A 145 0.95 -62.04 -31.83
C ALA A 145 0.27 -63.42 -31.67
N LEU A 146 -1.06 -63.43 -31.53
CA LEU A 146 -1.87 -64.65 -31.41
C LEU A 146 -2.31 -65.23 -32.77
N ARG A 147 -1.93 -64.60 -33.89
CA ARG A 147 -2.33 -64.99 -35.26
C ARG A 147 -3.85 -65.13 -35.43
N LEU A 148 -4.61 -64.20 -34.86
CA LEU A 148 -6.06 -64.16 -35.03
C LEU A 148 -6.42 -63.76 -36.47
N PRO A 149 -7.48 -64.34 -37.06
CA PRO A 149 -7.98 -63.89 -38.35
C PRO A 149 -8.53 -62.45 -38.26
N ASN A 150 -8.48 -61.72 -39.39
CA ASN A 150 -8.95 -60.33 -39.56
C ASN A 150 -8.06 -59.25 -38.91
N GLU A 151 -6.78 -59.17 -39.28
CA GLU A 151 -5.85 -58.13 -38.80
C GLU A 151 -6.35 -56.70 -39.06
N GLU A 152 -6.98 -56.45 -40.21
CA GLU A 152 -7.56 -55.15 -40.56
C GLU A 152 -8.65 -54.69 -39.56
N TYR A 153 -9.43 -55.63 -39.04
CA TYR A 153 -10.48 -55.34 -38.06
C TYR A 153 -9.90 -54.85 -36.73
N TRP A 154 -8.86 -55.52 -36.23
CA TRP A 154 -8.20 -55.16 -34.97
C TRP A 154 -7.45 -53.84 -35.07
N PHE A 155 -6.81 -53.59 -36.22
CA PHE A 155 -6.17 -52.31 -36.50
C PHE A 155 -7.20 -51.17 -36.58
N HIS A 156 -8.34 -51.40 -37.24
CA HIS A 156 -9.45 -50.45 -37.26
C HIS A 156 -9.98 -50.15 -35.85
N LEU A 157 -10.15 -51.18 -35.02
CA LEU A 157 -10.61 -51.03 -33.64
C LEU A 157 -9.63 -50.22 -32.78
N ALA A 158 -8.31 -50.43 -32.94
CA ALA A 158 -7.28 -49.66 -32.25
C ALA A 158 -7.37 -48.14 -32.57
N ILE A 159 -7.59 -47.80 -33.85
CA ILE A 159 -7.79 -46.40 -34.27
C ILE A 159 -9.09 -45.82 -33.69
N VAL A 160 -10.18 -46.59 -33.70
CA VAL A 160 -11.48 -46.16 -33.14
C VAL A 160 -11.36 -45.85 -31.65
N VAL A 161 -10.67 -46.71 -30.89
CA VAL A 161 -10.40 -46.49 -29.46
C VAL A 161 -9.59 -45.21 -29.27
N LEU A 162 -8.48 -45.06 -30.00
CA LEU A 162 -7.60 -43.89 -29.89
C LEU A 162 -8.34 -42.56 -30.15
N VAL A 163 -9.15 -42.50 -31.21
CA VAL A 163 -9.92 -41.30 -31.58
C VAL A 163 -11.04 -41.03 -30.58
N SER A 164 -11.78 -42.05 -30.16
CA SER A 164 -12.90 -41.89 -29.21
C SER A 164 -12.44 -41.41 -27.83
N THR A 165 -11.18 -41.64 -27.47
CA THR A 165 -10.62 -41.22 -26.19
C THR A 165 -10.06 -39.80 -26.17
N CYS A 166 -10.10 -39.00 -27.26
CA CYS A 166 -9.62 -37.61 -27.16
C CYS A 166 -10.41 -36.82 -26.11
N PRO A 167 -9.80 -36.32 -25.03
CA PRO A 167 -10.47 -35.50 -24.03
C PRO A 167 -10.56 -34.03 -24.49
N CYS A 168 -10.85 -33.82 -25.77
CA CYS A 168 -10.84 -32.54 -26.46
C CYS A 168 -11.74 -31.49 -25.74
N ALA A 169 -12.93 -31.90 -25.30
CA ALA A 169 -13.87 -31.03 -24.57
C ALA A 169 -13.39 -30.70 -23.14
N LEU A 170 -12.75 -31.65 -22.45
CA LEU A 170 -12.24 -31.44 -21.10
C LEU A 170 -11.13 -30.38 -21.09
N ILE A 171 -10.21 -30.45 -22.06
CA ILE A 171 -9.09 -29.50 -22.19
C ILE A 171 -9.60 -28.09 -22.49
N LEU A 172 -10.62 -27.95 -23.34
CA LEU A 172 -11.17 -26.65 -23.73
C LEU A 172 -12.09 -26.02 -22.67
N SER A 173 -12.61 -26.81 -21.73
CA SER A 173 -13.58 -26.32 -20.73
C SER A 173 -13.05 -25.16 -19.87
N THR A 174 -11.85 -25.31 -19.29
CA THR A 174 -11.25 -24.32 -18.38
C THR A 174 -10.90 -22.98 -19.04
N PRO A 175 -10.21 -22.92 -20.20
CA PRO A 175 -9.90 -21.63 -20.83
C PRO A 175 -11.14 -20.88 -21.29
N VAL A 176 -12.18 -21.58 -21.78
CA VAL A 176 -13.44 -20.95 -22.20
C VAL A 176 -14.17 -20.34 -21.01
N VAL A 177 -14.31 -21.08 -19.90
CA VAL A 177 -14.94 -20.57 -18.68
C VAL A 177 -14.18 -19.37 -18.12
N ASN A 178 -12.86 -19.43 -18.04
CA ASN A 178 -12.03 -18.33 -17.58
C ASN A 178 -12.18 -17.08 -18.46
N PHE A 179 -12.20 -17.25 -19.78
CA PHE A 179 -12.39 -16.15 -20.71
C PHE A 179 -13.76 -15.47 -20.50
N CYS A 180 -14.84 -16.25 -20.48
CA CYS A 180 -16.19 -15.72 -20.24
C CYS A 180 -16.31 -15.00 -18.89
N ALA A 181 -15.73 -15.57 -17.83
CA ALA A 181 -15.77 -14.98 -16.49
C ALA A 181 -14.97 -13.67 -16.40
N LEU A 182 -13.76 -13.63 -16.98
CA LEU A 182 -12.94 -12.42 -17.03
C LEU A 182 -13.60 -11.33 -17.89
N SER A 183 -14.18 -11.68 -19.03
CA SER A 183 -14.94 -10.73 -19.86
C SER A 183 -16.13 -10.15 -19.10
N LYS A 184 -16.90 -10.99 -18.38
CA LYS A 184 -18.03 -10.51 -17.59
C LYS A 184 -17.57 -9.58 -16.46
N ALA A 185 -16.53 -9.96 -15.73
CA ALA A 185 -15.97 -9.15 -14.65
C ALA A 185 -15.51 -7.76 -15.15
N ALA A 186 -14.83 -7.72 -16.30
CA ALA A 186 -14.38 -6.45 -16.89
C ALA A 186 -15.57 -5.54 -17.25
N THR A 187 -16.65 -6.09 -17.81
CA THR A 187 -17.86 -5.30 -18.12
C THR A 187 -18.61 -4.79 -16.89
N THR A 188 -18.37 -5.38 -15.71
CA THR A 188 -18.94 -4.93 -14.43
C THR A 188 -17.98 -4.06 -13.62
N GLY A 189 -16.88 -3.59 -14.21
CA GLY A 189 -15.89 -2.74 -13.54
C GLY A 189 -14.93 -3.49 -12.60
N LEU A 190 -14.91 -4.82 -12.63
CA LEU A 190 -13.99 -5.65 -11.84
C LEU A 190 -12.82 -6.11 -12.70
N LEU A 191 -11.63 -5.57 -12.41
CA LEU A 191 -10.41 -5.93 -13.14
C LEU A 191 -9.69 -7.11 -12.44
N ILE A 192 -9.74 -8.28 -13.06
CA ILE A 192 -9.03 -9.49 -12.59
C ILE A 192 -7.86 -9.77 -13.52
N LYS A 193 -6.64 -9.86 -12.96
CA LYS A 193 -5.39 -9.97 -13.73
C LYS A 193 -5.10 -11.36 -14.33
N GLY A 194 -5.99 -12.34 -14.15
CA GLY A 194 -5.81 -13.71 -14.67
C GLY A 194 -6.80 -14.72 -14.07
N GLY A 195 -6.96 -15.87 -14.74
CA GLY A 195 -7.89 -16.93 -14.31
C GLY A 195 -7.53 -17.58 -12.98
N ASP A 196 -6.24 -17.63 -12.63
CA ASP A 196 -5.76 -18.21 -11.37
C ASP A 196 -6.28 -17.41 -10.16
N TYR A 197 -6.35 -16.09 -10.29
CA TYR A 197 -6.89 -15.20 -9.26
C TYR A 197 -8.40 -15.40 -9.08
N LEU A 198 -9.13 -15.72 -10.16
CA LEU A 198 -10.56 -16.03 -10.07
C LEU A 198 -10.79 -17.32 -9.28
N GLU A 199 -9.97 -18.35 -9.48
CA GLU A 199 -10.04 -19.59 -8.70
C GLU A 199 -9.67 -19.40 -7.22
N ILE A 200 -8.68 -18.52 -6.94
CA ILE A 200 -8.30 -18.17 -5.58
C ILE A 200 -9.44 -17.39 -4.92
N LEU A 201 -9.99 -16.39 -5.61
CA LEU A 201 -11.10 -15.56 -5.13
C LEU A 201 -12.31 -16.41 -4.74
N ALA A 202 -12.63 -17.44 -5.54
CA ALA A 202 -13.71 -18.39 -5.23
C ALA A 202 -13.51 -19.19 -3.92
N LYS A 203 -12.29 -19.23 -3.38
CA LYS A 203 -11.95 -19.93 -2.12
C LYS A 203 -11.72 -18.99 -0.95
N VAL A 204 -11.71 -17.69 -1.17
CA VAL A 204 -11.49 -16.69 -0.12
C VAL A 204 -12.69 -16.74 0.83
N LYS A 205 -12.41 -16.90 2.13
CA LYS A 205 -13.42 -16.88 3.21
C LYS A 205 -13.30 -15.65 4.10
N THR A 206 -12.13 -15.02 4.10
CA THR A 206 -11.78 -13.90 4.97
C THR A 206 -11.12 -12.85 4.12
N VAL A 207 -11.60 -11.61 4.23
CA VAL A 207 -11.06 -10.46 3.53
C VAL A 207 -10.54 -9.50 4.60
N ALA A 208 -9.26 -9.16 4.51
CA ALA A 208 -8.67 -8.10 5.30
C ALA A 208 -8.61 -6.85 4.42
N PHE A 209 -9.23 -5.77 4.87
CA PHE A 209 -9.21 -4.50 4.18
C PHE A 209 -8.16 -3.60 4.80
N ASP A 210 -7.37 -2.95 3.95
CA ASP A 210 -6.59 -1.81 4.41
C ASP A 210 -7.55 -0.67 4.77
N LYS A 211 -7.21 0.16 5.75
CA LYS A 211 -8.08 1.24 6.19
C LYS A 211 -7.96 2.43 5.24
N THR A 212 -6.74 2.94 5.09
CA THR A 212 -6.49 4.22 4.44
C THR A 212 -6.45 4.05 2.92
N GLY A 213 -7.31 4.75 2.19
CA GLY A 213 -7.36 4.67 0.73
C GLY A 213 -8.08 3.45 0.17
N THR A 214 -8.53 2.53 1.03
CA THR A 214 -9.38 1.38 0.66
C THR A 214 -10.77 1.51 1.28
N ILE A 215 -10.87 1.57 2.62
CA ILE A 215 -12.16 1.85 3.29
C ILE A 215 -12.41 3.35 3.35
N THR A 216 -11.39 4.13 3.70
CA THR A 216 -11.49 5.58 3.80
C THR A 216 -10.97 6.25 2.53
N ARG A 217 -11.45 7.47 2.26
CA ARG A 217 -11.00 8.29 1.12
C ARG A 217 -9.56 8.82 1.24
N ALA A 218 -8.85 8.44 2.31
CA ALA A 218 -7.52 8.98 2.67
C ALA A 218 -7.47 10.51 2.81
N GLU A 219 -8.63 11.14 3.04
CA GLU A 219 -8.78 12.57 3.28
C GLU A 219 -9.23 12.78 4.74
N PHE A 220 -8.61 13.75 5.42
CA PHE A 220 -9.07 14.15 6.74
C PHE A 220 -10.23 15.13 6.61
N VAL A 221 -11.27 14.92 7.43
CA VAL A 221 -12.40 15.83 7.54
C VAL A 221 -12.60 16.12 9.02
N VAL A 222 -12.80 17.39 9.35
CA VAL A 222 -13.13 17.82 10.71
C VAL A 222 -14.61 17.50 10.95
N THR A 223 -14.88 16.54 11.84
CA THR A 223 -16.25 16.11 12.17
C THR A 223 -16.86 16.91 13.31
N ASN A 224 -16.03 17.35 14.27
CA ASN A 224 -16.48 18.10 15.43
C ASN A 224 -15.40 19.11 15.84
N PHE A 225 -15.80 20.35 16.09
CA PHE A 225 -14.93 21.43 16.52
C PHE A 225 -15.61 22.16 17.68
N GLN A 226 -15.04 22.06 18.87
CA GLN A 226 -15.64 22.59 20.10
C GLN A 226 -14.66 23.49 20.84
N VAL A 227 -15.18 24.56 21.43
CA VAL A 227 -14.44 25.44 22.33
C VAL A 227 -14.73 25.01 23.76
N ILE A 228 -13.68 24.83 24.56
CA ILE A 228 -13.79 24.38 25.96
C ILE A 228 -13.84 25.57 26.94
N SER A 229 -13.30 26.72 26.56
CA SER A 229 -13.27 27.93 27.40
C SER A 229 -14.25 28.99 26.88
N ASP A 230 -15.09 29.53 27.77
CA ASP A 230 -16.03 30.62 27.48
C ASP A 230 -15.34 31.93 27.07
N ASP A 231 -14.05 32.07 27.36
CA ASP A 231 -13.27 33.29 27.10
C ASP A 231 -12.85 33.43 25.62
N VAL A 232 -13.19 32.44 24.78
CA VAL A 232 -12.76 32.37 23.38
C VAL A 232 -13.96 32.13 22.46
N SER A 233 -14.13 32.97 21.46
CA SER A 233 -15.14 32.68 20.43
C SER A 233 -14.67 31.55 19.52
N LEU A 234 -15.63 30.74 19.05
CA LEU A 234 -15.40 29.70 18.04
C LEU A 234 -14.65 30.24 16.81
N SER A 235 -15.02 31.43 16.36
CA SER A 235 -14.39 32.10 15.22
C SER A 235 -12.93 32.48 15.48
N ALA A 236 -12.62 32.99 16.67
CA ALA A 236 -11.23 33.34 17.02
C ALA A 236 -10.36 32.09 17.12
N LEU A 237 -10.87 31.01 17.73
CA LEU A 237 -10.14 29.75 17.83
C LEU A 237 -9.89 29.15 16.45
N LEU A 238 -10.92 29.12 15.60
CA LEU A 238 -10.81 28.57 14.27
C LEU A 238 -9.86 29.38 13.38
N TYR A 239 -9.87 30.72 13.48
CA TYR A 239 -8.89 31.60 12.82
C TYR A 239 -7.46 31.29 13.22
N TRP A 240 -7.19 31.13 14.52
CA TRP A 240 -5.86 30.81 15.01
C TRP A 240 -5.39 29.43 14.53
N VAL A 241 -6.24 28.42 14.68
CA VAL A 241 -5.92 27.04 14.27
C VAL A 241 -5.66 26.96 12.78
N SER A 242 -6.57 27.49 11.95
CA SER A 242 -6.45 27.43 10.50
C SER A 242 -5.21 28.19 10.00
N SER A 243 -4.87 29.34 10.60
CA SER A 243 -3.72 30.15 10.20
C SER A 243 -2.38 29.50 10.56
N ILE A 244 -2.27 28.88 11.74
CA ILE A 244 -1.07 28.16 12.16
C ILE A 244 -0.89 26.87 11.36
N GLU A 245 -1.97 26.10 11.20
CA GLU A 245 -1.94 24.84 10.44
C GLU A 245 -1.70 25.07 8.94
N SER A 246 -2.03 26.25 8.39
CA SER A 246 -1.68 26.59 7.00
C SER A 246 -0.16 26.64 6.73
N LYS A 247 0.68 26.72 7.77
CA LYS A 247 2.15 26.60 7.66
C LYS A 247 2.67 25.16 7.76
N SER A 248 1.83 24.22 8.18
CA SER A 248 2.20 22.82 8.36
C SER A 248 1.98 22.02 7.07
N SER A 249 2.91 21.13 6.75
CA SER A 249 2.79 20.18 5.63
C SER A 249 1.93 18.95 5.97
N HIS A 250 1.44 18.84 7.21
CA HIS A 250 0.71 17.66 7.67
C HIS A 250 -0.70 17.60 7.05
N PRO A 251 -1.20 16.46 6.54
CA PRO A 251 -2.51 16.44 5.86
C PRO A 251 -3.72 16.77 6.74
N MET A 252 -3.64 16.55 8.05
CA MET A 252 -4.64 17.05 9.02
C MET A 252 -4.67 18.58 9.08
N ALA A 253 -3.53 19.23 8.87
CA ALA A 253 -3.41 20.69 8.85
C ALA A 253 -4.19 21.29 7.68
N ALA A 254 -4.08 20.67 6.50
CA ALA A 254 -4.85 21.02 5.33
C ALA A 254 -6.37 20.93 5.58
N ALA A 255 -6.82 19.88 6.28
CA ALA A 255 -8.22 19.72 6.65
C ALA A 255 -8.72 20.80 7.63
N LEU A 256 -7.88 21.22 8.59
CA LEU A 256 -8.21 22.30 9.52
C LEU A 256 -8.22 23.68 8.85
N ALA A 257 -7.28 23.93 7.93
CA ALA A 257 -7.27 25.15 7.12
C ALA A 257 -8.53 25.26 6.25
N GLU A 258 -8.92 24.16 5.60
CA GLU A 258 -10.13 24.11 4.78
C GLU A 258 -11.41 24.21 5.61
N TYR A 259 -11.45 23.58 6.79
CA TYR A 259 -12.57 23.74 7.71
C TYR A 259 -12.78 25.20 8.15
N GLY A 260 -11.69 25.95 8.32
CA GLY A 260 -11.72 27.40 8.53
C GLY A 260 -12.42 28.15 7.39
N ARG A 261 -11.99 27.90 6.14
CA ARG A 261 -12.58 28.53 4.95
C ARG A 261 -14.06 28.21 4.79
N LEU A 262 -14.47 26.97 5.04
CA LEU A 262 -15.87 26.55 5.00
C LEU A 262 -16.76 27.31 6.00
N HIS A 263 -16.19 27.76 7.12
CA HIS A 263 -16.88 28.57 8.13
C HIS A 263 -16.66 30.08 7.92
N SER A 264 -16.30 30.51 6.71
CA SER A 264 -16.07 31.91 6.34
C SER A 264 -14.92 32.59 7.11
N ILE A 265 -13.91 31.81 7.50
CA ILE A 265 -12.71 32.31 8.16
C ILE A 265 -11.51 32.06 7.24
N GLU A 266 -10.98 33.14 6.67
CA GLU A 266 -9.79 33.03 5.82
C GLU A 266 -8.52 32.89 6.68
N PRO A 267 -7.75 31.80 6.52
CA PRO A 267 -6.48 31.63 7.22
C PRO A 267 -5.46 32.68 6.77
N LYS A 268 -4.74 33.28 7.72
CA LYS A 268 -3.68 34.27 7.46
C LYS A 268 -2.34 33.78 7.99
N PRO A 269 -1.66 32.87 7.27
CA PRO A 269 -0.38 32.31 7.73
C PRO A 269 0.69 33.41 7.95
N GLU A 270 0.63 34.52 7.23
CA GLU A 270 1.53 35.66 7.39
C GLU A 270 1.54 36.27 8.80
N ASN A 271 0.44 36.15 9.54
CA ASN A 271 0.31 36.70 10.90
C ASN A 271 0.88 35.77 11.98
N VAL A 272 1.36 34.58 11.61
CA VAL A 272 1.90 33.59 12.56
C VAL A 272 3.39 33.83 12.76
N GLU A 273 3.76 34.26 13.96
CA GLU A 273 5.13 34.40 14.44
C GLU A 273 5.63 33.11 15.10
N ASP A 274 6.95 32.91 15.17
CA ASP A 274 7.61 31.80 15.87
C ASP A 274 7.05 30.39 15.60
N PHE A 275 6.68 30.10 14.35
CA PHE A 275 6.15 28.79 13.97
C PHE A 275 7.17 27.67 14.25
N GLN A 276 6.76 26.65 15.00
CA GLN A 276 7.56 25.46 15.28
C GLN A 276 6.74 24.19 15.04
N ASN A 277 7.33 23.22 14.36
CA ASN A 277 6.76 21.91 14.16
C ASN A 277 7.44 20.91 15.10
N PHE A 278 6.63 20.17 15.89
CA PHE A 278 7.07 19.11 16.78
C PHE A 278 6.59 17.75 16.24
N PRO A 279 7.46 17.01 15.52
CA PRO A 279 7.09 15.75 14.88
C PRO A 279 6.46 14.75 15.87
N GLY A 280 5.31 14.20 15.51
CA GLY A 280 4.57 13.23 16.34
C GLY A 280 3.91 13.84 17.59
N GLU A 281 3.93 15.17 17.74
CA GLU A 281 3.30 15.90 18.85
C GLU A 281 2.29 16.94 18.36
N GLY A 282 2.68 17.78 17.39
CA GLY A 282 1.85 18.86 16.84
C GLY A 282 2.66 20.09 16.43
N VAL A 283 2.01 21.25 16.36
CA VAL A 283 2.60 22.53 15.95
C VAL A 283 2.37 23.63 16.99
N PHE A 284 3.24 24.63 16.95
CA PHE A 284 3.17 25.85 17.74
C PHE A 284 3.25 27.08 16.84
N GLY A 285 2.54 28.13 17.21
CA GLY A 285 2.70 29.44 16.61
C GLY A 285 2.17 30.54 17.53
N LYS A 286 2.67 31.75 17.30
CA LYS A 286 2.24 32.94 18.01
C LYS A 286 1.43 33.84 17.08
N ILE A 287 0.24 34.24 17.51
CA ILE A 287 -0.65 35.10 16.72
C ILE A 287 -1.42 36.03 17.65
N ASP A 288 -1.56 37.30 17.28
CA ASP A 288 -2.15 38.35 18.12
C ASP A 288 -1.52 38.43 19.53
N GLY A 289 -0.21 38.16 19.63
CA GLY A 289 0.54 38.13 20.89
C GLY A 289 0.24 36.93 21.79
N LYS A 290 -0.52 35.93 21.30
CA LYS A 290 -0.90 34.72 22.05
C LYS A 290 -0.12 33.52 21.57
N ASP A 291 0.34 32.72 22.53
CA ASP A 291 1.04 31.47 22.30
C ASP A 291 0.03 30.33 22.13
N ILE A 292 0.04 29.69 20.95
CA ILE A 292 -0.96 28.69 20.56
C ILE A 292 -0.29 27.38 20.19
N TYR A 293 -0.71 26.32 20.89
CA TYR A 293 -0.22 24.95 20.69
C TYR A 293 -1.36 24.08 20.14
N ILE A 294 -1.10 23.35 19.06
CA ILE A 294 -2.08 22.51 18.37
C ILE A 294 -1.51 21.10 18.23
N GLY A 295 -2.15 20.09 18.81
CA GLY A 295 -1.64 18.72 18.70
C GLY A 295 -2.24 17.71 19.66
N ASN A 296 -1.49 16.64 19.89
CA ASN A 296 -1.87 15.52 20.76
C ASN A 296 -1.49 15.77 22.23
N ARG A 297 -1.72 14.78 23.11
CA ARG A 297 -1.47 14.91 24.55
C ARG A 297 -0.01 15.30 24.91
N ARG A 298 0.98 15.02 24.04
CA ARG A 298 2.39 15.31 24.30
C ARG A 298 2.70 16.81 24.19
N ILE A 299 2.11 17.52 23.22
CA ILE A 299 2.34 18.96 23.03
C ILE A 299 1.86 19.78 24.23
N ARG A 300 0.85 19.29 24.96
CA ARG A 300 0.34 19.89 26.20
C ARG A 300 1.41 20.04 27.28
N LEU A 301 2.37 19.10 27.37
CA LEU A 301 3.46 19.19 28.34
C LEU A 301 4.44 20.31 27.99
N ARG A 302 4.62 20.60 26.69
CA ARG A 302 5.44 21.73 26.22
C ARG A 302 4.78 23.07 26.51
N ALA A 303 3.45 23.11 26.48
CA ALA A 303 2.65 24.25 26.92
C ALA A 303 2.63 24.44 28.46
N GLY A 304 3.37 23.64 29.23
CA GLY A 304 3.44 23.74 30.69
C GLY A 304 2.21 23.21 31.44
N CYS A 305 1.35 22.43 30.79
CA CYS A 305 0.08 21.97 31.35
C CYS A 305 0.16 20.50 31.81
N ALA A 306 0.03 20.25 33.12
CA ALA A 306 0.19 18.91 33.69
C ALA A 306 -1.14 18.14 33.84
N ALA A 307 -2.25 18.82 34.10
CA ALA A 307 -3.51 18.21 34.54
C ALA A 307 -4.50 17.80 33.42
N GLY A 308 -5.54 17.01 33.73
CA GLY A 308 -6.49 16.44 32.75
C GLY A 308 -7.26 17.50 31.92
N ALA A 309 -8.02 17.10 30.89
CA ALA A 309 -8.62 18.06 29.92
C ALA A 309 -9.46 19.19 30.55
N MET A 310 -10.09 18.98 31.71
CA MET A 310 -10.80 20.03 32.46
C MET A 310 -9.91 20.81 33.42
N GLU A 311 -8.95 20.16 34.10
CA GLU A 311 -8.04 20.82 35.05
C GLU A 311 -6.96 21.65 34.34
N ALA A 312 -6.52 21.21 33.15
CA ALA A 312 -5.65 22.00 32.28
C ALA A 312 -6.30 23.31 31.86
N VAL A 313 -7.63 23.39 31.72
CA VAL A 313 -8.30 24.63 31.29
C VAL A 313 -8.18 25.74 32.33
N GLU A 314 -8.22 25.41 33.63
CA GLU A 314 -7.99 26.38 34.71
C GLU A 314 -6.51 26.79 34.84
N GLU A 315 -5.58 25.85 34.64
CA GLU A 315 -4.13 26.12 34.66
C GLU A 315 -3.70 26.99 33.47
N ILE A 316 -4.24 26.71 32.27
CA ILE A 316 -4.07 27.45 31.01
C ILE A 316 -4.55 28.91 31.14
N LYS A 317 -5.66 29.15 31.86
CA LYS A 317 -6.17 30.52 32.11
C LYS A 317 -5.17 31.38 32.90
N SER A 318 -4.40 30.80 33.82
CA SER A 318 -3.46 31.55 34.66
C SER A 318 -2.17 31.96 33.94
N LEU A 319 -1.80 31.26 32.85
CA LEU A 319 -0.54 31.44 32.12
C LEU A 319 -0.70 32.20 30.79
N GLY A 320 -1.93 32.49 30.35
CA GLY A 320 -2.19 33.18 29.08
C GLY A 320 -1.93 32.35 27.81
N ILE A 321 -1.61 31.07 27.97
CA ILE A 321 -1.35 30.11 26.89
C ILE A 321 -2.71 29.61 26.36
N LYS A 322 -2.83 29.27 25.06
CA LYS A 322 -4.02 28.60 24.53
C LYS A 322 -3.65 27.27 23.87
N CYS A 323 -4.27 26.18 24.33
CA CYS A 323 -4.01 24.83 23.82
C CYS A 323 -5.23 24.29 23.07
N VAL A 324 -5.00 23.72 21.88
CA VAL A 324 -6.00 23.02 21.07
C VAL A 324 -5.61 21.54 21.03
N MET A 325 -6.50 20.70 21.54
CA MET A 325 -6.29 19.26 21.57
C MET A 325 -7.06 18.61 20.42
N LEU A 326 -6.33 17.94 19.54
CA LEU A 326 -6.91 17.13 18.47
C LEU A 326 -7.08 15.71 19.00
N THR A 327 -8.34 15.29 19.16
CA THR A 327 -8.66 13.91 19.53
C THR A 327 -9.12 13.17 18.28
N GLY A 328 -8.23 12.36 17.71
CA GLY A 328 -8.64 11.36 16.73
C GLY A 328 -9.26 10.21 17.50
N ASP A 329 -10.59 10.17 17.64
CA ASP A 329 -11.25 9.02 18.24
C ASP A 329 -11.23 7.85 17.26
N ASN A 330 -10.28 6.92 17.47
CA ASN A 330 -10.18 5.68 16.72
C ASN A 330 -11.47 4.85 16.78
N HIS A 331 -12.30 5.00 17.82
CA HIS A 331 -13.55 4.28 17.96
C HIS A 331 -14.64 4.84 17.04
N ALA A 332 -14.82 6.16 16.99
CA ALA A 332 -15.78 6.81 16.10
C ALA A 332 -15.41 6.60 14.62
N ALA A 333 -14.12 6.71 14.27
CA ALA A 333 -13.63 6.42 12.93
C ALA A 333 -13.81 4.95 12.54
N ALA A 334 -13.61 4.01 13.49
CA ALA A 334 -13.85 2.58 13.26
C ALA A 334 -15.34 2.26 13.06
N MET A 335 -16.25 2.89 13.83
CA MET A 335 -17.69 2.72 13.65
C MET A 335 -18.18 3.31 12.32
N LEU A 336 -17.70 4.49 11.93
CA LEU A 336 -18.00 5.09 10.61
C LEU A 336 -17.49 4.22 9.46
N ALA A 337 -16.28 3.69 9.58
CA ALA A 337 -15.72 2.74 8.61
C ALA A 337 -16.54 1.44 8.55
N GLN A 338 -16.97 0.92 9.70
CA GLN A 338 -17.81 -0.27 9.78
C GLN A 338 -19.19 -0.05 9.14
N ASP A 339 -19.84 1.10 9.37
CA ASP A 339 -21.11 1.46 8.75
C ASP A 339 -20.98 1.66 7.23
N GLN A 340 -19.90 2.29 6.76
CA GLN A 340 -19.62 2.44 5.32
C GLN A 340 -19.39 1.08 4.64
N VAL A 341 -18.68 0.17 5.30
CA VAL A 341 -18.48 -1.21 4.81
C VAL A 341 -19.79 -1.99 4.81
N LEU A 342 -20.63 -1.86 5.83
CA LEU A 342 -21.96 -2.48 5.89
C LEU A 342 -22.88 -1.97 4.77
N MET A 343 -22.95 -0.66 4.54
CA MET A 343 -23.71 -0.07 3.42
C MET A 343 -23.19 -0.55 2.07
N ALA A 344 -21.87 -0.62 1.87
CA ALA A 344 -21.30 -1.14 0.64
C ALA A 344 -21.63 -2.63 0.44
N CYS A 345 -21.54 -3.45 1.49
CA CYS A 345 -21.91 -4.86 1.45
C CYS A 345 -23.40 -5.08 1.16
N ASP A 346 -24.29 -4.23 1.68
CA ASP A 346 -25.72 -4.33 1.41
C ASP A 346 -26.07 -3.91 -0.03
N MET A 347 -25.38 -2.91 -0.59
CA MET A 347 -25.48 -2.60 -2.03
C MET A 347 -25.12 -3.80 -2.93
N PHE A 348 -24.15 -4.63 -2.53
CA PHE A 348 -23.77 -5.83 -3.27
C PHE A 348 -24.73 -7.02 -3.09
N LYS A 349 -25.61 -7.00 -2.09
CA LYS A 349 -26.62 -8.06 -1.89
C LYS A 349 -27.90 -7.84 -2.71
N TYR A 350 -28.16 -6.63 -3.18
CA TYR A 350 -29.40 -6.23 -3.86
C TYR A 350 -29.22 -5.76 -5.31
N GLY A 351 -28.02 -5.91 -5.89
CA GLY A 351 -27.73 -5.63 -7.31
C GLY A 351 -27.29 -6.87 -8.07
#